data_AF-A0A0D0SPK7-F1
#
_entry.id   AF-A0A0D0SPK7-F1
#
_cell.length_a   1.000
_cell.length_b   1.000
_cell.length_c   1.000
_cell.angle_alpha   90.00
_cell.angle_beta   90.00
_cell.angle_gamma   90.00
#
_symmetry.space_group_name_H-M   'P 1'
#
loop_
_entity.id
_entity.type
_entity.pdbx_description
1 polymer ?
#
loop_
_entity_poly.entity_id
_entity_poly.type
_entity_poly.pdbx_seq_one_letter_code
_entity_poly.pdbx_strand_id
1 'polypeptide(L)'
;MKNLIIRNFKLRKKTIVLYSLLLIFAPIQLLINNDLLIIRILSSIVAMIILFVSLLDSGHAFRFHSRLGHKQSLDFFGSLPVSKKALLDSTYITILLFTLIGAGILSLYNIPSSTVSKTGISYSITLPFSYIAINLFAVPIAFKRNLEQKSENISYLVYLLIMILFIPFLMILIAVGIQSLIGHQPIFLNYLELLYKYGFLIISIIFFISNYFIQYKKISNQQKEAN
;
A
#
# COMPACT_ATOMS: atom_id res chain seq x y z
N MET A 1 5.48 -23.54 7.33
CA MET A 1 5.46 -22.23 6.64
C MET A 1 5.01 -22.31 5.17
N LYS A 2 5.58 -23.20 4.34
CA LYS A 2 5.23 -23.36 2.91
C LYS A 2 3.72 -23.45 2.65
N ASN A 3 3.00 -24.31 3.37
CA ASN A 3 1.56 -24.50 3.19
C ASN A 3 0.73 -23.23 3.50
N LEU A 4 1.19 -22.39 4.43
CA LEU A 4 0.53 -21.11 4.75
C LEU A 4 0.70 -20.10 3.64
N ILE A 5 1.90 -20.05 3.03
CA ILE A 5 2.14 -19.20 1.87
C ILE A 5 1.22 -19.66 0.72
N ILE A 6 1.17 -20.96 0.42
CA ILE A 6 0.29 -21.51 -0.63
C ILE A 6 -1.19 -21.17 -0.35
N ARG A 7 -1.65 -21.32 0.90
CA ARG A 7 -2.99 -20.89 1.33
C ARG A 7 -3.21 -19.41 1.02
N ASN A 8 -2.28 -18.55 1.41
CA ASN A 8 -2.38 -17.10 1.21
C ASN A 8 -2.45 -16.74 -0.28
N PHE A 9 -1.69 -17.42 -1.14
CA PHE A 9 -1.77 -17.24 -2.59
C PHE A 9 -3.14 -17.69 -3.15
N LYS A 10 -3.63 -18.87 -2.76
CA LYS A 10 -4.96 -19.37 -3.16
C LYS A 10 -6.07 -18.39 -2.77
N LEU A 11 -6.01 -17.86 -1.55
CA LEU A 11 -6.95 -16.86 -1.06
C LEU A 11 -6.84 -15.53 -1.80
N ARG A 12 -5.73 -15.24 -2.50
CA ARG A 12 -5.53 -14.01 -3.29
C ARG A 12 -5.77 -14.19 -4.79
N LYS A 13 -6.44 -15.28 -5.21
CA LYS A 13 -6.73 -15.56 -6.63
C LYS A 13 -7.22 -14.36 -7.44
N LYS A 14 -8.19 -13.57 -6.94
CA LYS A 14 -8.67 -12.37 -7.68
C LYS A 14 -7.60 -11.29 -7.87
N THR A 15 -6.72 -11.08 -6.88
CA THR A 15 -5.59 -10.12 -7.01
C THR A 15 -4.60 -10.60 -8.05
N ILE A 16 -4.33 -11.91 -8.08
CA ILE A 16 -3.48 -12.53 -9.11
C ILE A 16 -4.09 -12.33 -10.50
N VAL A 17 -5.39 -12.62 -10.68
CA VAL A 17 -6.10 -12.41 -11.96
C VAL A 17 -6.02 -10.95 -12.39
N LEU A 18 -6.22 -10.00 -11.47
CA LEU A 18 -6.10 -8.57 -11.78
C LEU A 18 -4.69 -8.21 -12.25
N TYR A 19 -3.67 -8.66 -11.52
CA TYR A 19 -2.27 -8.42 -11.88
C TYR A 19 -1.90 -9.03 -13.24
N SER A 20 -2.38 -10.23 -13.56
CA SER A 20 -2.20 -10.85 -14.87
C SER A 20 -2.85 -10.04 -15.98
N LEU A 21 -4.08 -9.55 -15.79
CA LEU A 21 -4.75 -8.68 -16.75
C LEU A 21 -3.96 -7.39 -16.97
N LEU A 22 -3.58 -6.71 -15.89
CA LEU A 22 -2.78 -5.49 -15.97
C LEU A 22 -1.43 -5.73 -16.68
N LEU A 23 -0.80 -6.88 -16.51
CA LEU A 23 0.45 -7.19 -17.19
C LEU A 23 0.25 -7.42 -18.71
N ILE A 24 -0.86 -8.05 -19.10
CA ILE A 24 -1.22 -8.26 -20.51
C ILE A 24 -1.55 -6.94 -21.21
N PHE A 25 -2.21 -6.01 -20.52
CA PHE A 25 -2.57 -4.70 -21.07
C PHE A 25 -1.40 -3.69 -21.09
N ALA A 26 -0.36 -3.90 -20.28
CA ALA A 26 0.79 -3.00 -20.20
C ALA A 26 1.50 -2.73 -21.55
N PRO A 27 1.82 -3.72 -22.41
CA PRO A 27 2.49 -3.44 -23.70
C PRO A 27 1.60 -2.66 -24.68
N ILE A 28 0.28 -2.79 -24.58
CA ILE A 28 -0.65 -2.14 -25.52
C ILE A 28 -0.55 -0.61 -25.40
N GLN A 29 -0.25 -0.08 -24.21
CA GLN A 29 -0.09 1.36 -24.02
C GLN A 29 1.10 1.94 -24.82
N LEU A 30 2.15 1.15 -25.08
CA LEU A 30 3.35 1.60 -25.79
C LEU A 30 3.08 1.79 -27.29
N LEU A 31 2.01 1.16 -27.80
CA LEU A 31 1.57 1.28 -29.18
C LEU A 31 0.67 2.51 -29.39
N ILE A 32 0.31 3.23 -28.32
CA ILE A 32 -0.58 4.38 -28.38
C ILE A 32 0.25 5.64 -28.71
N ASN A 33 0.11 6.13 -29.95
CA ASN A 33 0.76 7.37 -30.36
C ASN A 33 -0.12 8.59 -30.00
N ASN A 34 0.36 9.48 -29.11
CA ASN A 34 -0.43 10.55 -28.48
C ASN A 34 -0.55 11.85 -29.30
N ASP A 35 -0.20 11.81 -30.58
CA ASP A 35 -0.19 12.97 -31.47
C ASP A 35 -1.62 13.47 -31.78
N LEU A 36 -2.59 12.55 -31.83
CA LEU A 36 -4.00 12.87 -32.04
C LEU A 36 -4.70 13.20 -30.72
N LEU A 37 -5.46 14.30 -30.70
CA LEU A 37 -6.21 14.77 -29.53
C LEU A 37 -7.18 13.71 -28.98
N ILE A 38 -7.85 12.96 -29.87
CA ILE A 38 -8.75 11.86 -29.50
C ILE A 38 -8.01 10.75 -28.77
N ILE A 39 -6.81 10.38 -29.23
CA ILE A 39 -5.99 9.35 -28.61
C ILE A 39 -5.52 9.80 -27.22
N ARG A 40 -5.21 11.08 -27.05
CA ARG A 40 -4.84 11.67 -25.76
C ARG A 40 -5.98 11.67 -24.74
N ILE A 41 -7.20 11.93 -25.18
CA ILE A 41 -8.39 11.82 -24.32
C ILE A 41 -8.59 10.36 -23.91
N LEU A 42 -8.49 9.42 -24.86
CA LEU A 42 -8.64 8.00 -24.59
C LEU A 42 -7.58 7.48 -23.62
N SER A 43 -6.31 7.88 -23.79
CA SER A 43 -5.21 7.50 -22.91
C SER A 43 -5.35 8.09 -21.51
N SER A 44 -5.89 9.30 -21.38
CA SER A 44 -6.24 9.89 -20.07
C SER A 44 -7.35 9.12 -19.35
N ILE A 45 -8.39 8.67 -20.06
CA ILE A 45 -9.46 7.84 -19.49
C ILE A 45 -8.89 6.50 -19.01
N VAL A 46 -8.04 5.85 -19.82
CA VAL A 46 -7.38 4.60 -19.44
C VAL A 46 -6.49 4.80 -18.21
N ALA A 47 -5.71 5.88 -18.16
CA ALA A 47 -4.90 6.22 -16.99
C ALA A 47 -5.76 6.41 -15.72
N MET A 48 -6.92 7.05 -15.84
CA MET A 48 -7.86 7.23 -14.73
C MET A 48 -8.45 5.90 -14.24
N ILE A 49 -8.79 4.99 -15.17
CA ILE A 49 -9.25 3.64 -14.84
C ILE A 49 -8.15 2.87 -14.09
N ILE A 50 -6.90 2.92 -14.56
CA ILE A 50 -5.78 2.25 -13.88
C ILE A 50 -5.54 2.84 -12.50
N LEU A 51 -5.63 4.17 -12.35
CA LEU A 51 -5.61 4.87 -11.06
C LEU A 51 -6.67 4.31 -10.12
N PHE A 52 -7.92 4.25 -10.57
CA PHE A 52 -9.03 3.73 -9.77
C PHE A 52 -8.87 2.26 -9.41
N VAL A 53 -8.44 1.42 -10.36
CA VAL A 53 -8.14 0.01 -10.12
C VAL A 53 -7.01 -0.15 -9.11
N SER A 54 -5.94 0.64 -9.21
CA SER A 54 -4.81 0.60 -8.27
C SER A 54 -5.24 0.98 -6.86
N LEU A 55 -6.17 1.92 -6.73
CA LEU A 55 -6.71 2.42 -5.47
C LEU A 55 -7.66 1.39 -4.82
N LEU A 56 -8.51 0.73 -5.61
CA LEU A 56 -9.32 -0.40 -5.16
C LEU A 56 -8.50 -1.67 -4.90
N ASP A 57 -7.35 -1.82 -5.55
CA ASP A 57 -6.46 -2.94 -5.26
C ASP A 57 -5.63 -2.69 -4.00
N SER A 58 -5.30 -1.41 -3.74
CA SER A 58 -4.67 -0.93 -2.52
C SER A 58 -5.50 -1.34 -1.30
N GLY A 59 -4.83 -1.88 -0.29
CA GLY A 59 -5.48 -2.55 0.84
C GLY A 59 -5.90 -3.99 0.52
N HIS A 60 -5.16 -4.69 -0.35
CA HIS A 60 -5.34 -6.12 -0.59
C HIS A 60 -5.26 -6.97 0.69
N ALA A 61 -4.65 -6.45 1.76
CA ALA A 61 -4.67 -7.06 3.09
C ALA A 61 -6.10 -7.18 3.66
N PHE A 62 -6.96 -6.18 3.45
CA PHE A 62 -8.37 -6.22 3.88
C PHE A 62 -9.17 -7.28 3.11
N ARG A 63 -8.96 -7.37 1.79
CA ARG A 63 -9.59 -8.41 0.95
C ARG A 63 -9.12 -9.81 1.36
N PHE A 64 -7.83 -9.97 1.65
CA PHE A 64 -7.30 -11.21 2.20
C PHE A 64 -7.99 -11.59 3.51
N HIS A 65 -8.11 -10.66 4.46
CA HIS A 65 -8.83 -10.89 5.72
C HIS A 65 -10.31 -11.25 5.53
N SER A 66 -11.02 -10.59 4.61
CA SER A 66 -12.42 -10.95 4.32
C SER A 66 -12.57 -12.41 3.88
N ARG A 67 -11.61 -12.94 3.11
CA ARG A 67 -11.59 -14.33 2.65
C ARG A 67 -11.12 -15.33 3.70
N LEU A 68 -10.49 -14.88 4.76
CA LEU A 68 -10.10 -15.73 5.88
C LEU A 68 -11.27 -16.05 6.83
N GLY A 69 -12.45 -15.46 6.64
CA GLY A 69 -13.61 -15.68 7.52
C GLY A 69 -13.87 -14.54 8.52
N HIS A 70 -13.36 -13.33 8.23
CA HIS A 70 -13.57 -12.13 9.04
C HIS A 70 -13.18 -12.32 10.52
N LYS A 71 -14.13 -12.26 11.46
CA LYS A 71 -13.85 -12.33 12.90
C LYS A 71 -13.57 -13.77 13.37
N GLN A 72 -14.13 -14.77 12.69
CA GLN A 72 -14.02 -16.19 13.04
C GLN A 72 -12.69 -16.81 12.60
N SER A 73 -11.91 -16.10 11.77
CA SER A 73 -10.60 -16.56 11.30
C SER A 73 -9.66 -16.86 12.46
N LEU A 74 -9.64 -15.99 13.49
CA LEU A 74 -8.68 -16.11 14.58
C LEU A 74 -8.94 -17.36 15.43
N ASP A 75 -10.20 -17.68 15.71
CA ASP A 75 -10.56 -18.86 16.50
C ASP A 75 -10.27 -20.15 15.72
N PHE A 76 -10.54 -20.14 14.41
CA PHE A 76 -10.20 -21.24 13.53
C PHE A 76 -8.68 -21.44 13.39
N PHE A 77 -7.91 -20.39 13.10
CA PHE A 77 -6.45 -20.50 12.95
C PHE A 77 -5.72 -20.69 14.27
N GLY A 78 -6.30 -20.26 15.39
CA GLY A 78 -5.84 -20.57 16.74
C GLY A 78 -5.98 -22.04 17.10
N SER A 79 -6.96 -22.75 16.51
CA SER A 79 -7.16 -24.20 16.68
C SER A 79 -6.27 -25.06 15.78
N LEU A 80 -5.62 -24.49 14.77
CA LEU A 80 -4.73 -25.26 13.89
C LEU A 80 -3.39 -25.56 14.60
N PRO A 81 -2.77 -26.73 14.34
CA PRO A 81 -1.46 -27.08 14.86
C PRO A 81 -0.34 -26.34 14.11
N VAL A 82 -0.39 -25.00 14.14
CA VAL A 82 0.50 -24.11 13.40
C VAL A 82 1.06 -23.05 14.33
N SER A 83 2.36 -22.80 14.26
CA SER A 83 2.98 -21.78 15.11
C SER A 83 2.50 -20.36 14.76
N LYS A 84 2.16 -19.58 15.78
CA LYS A 84 1.78 -18.16 15.65
C LYS A 84 2.85 -17.34 14.90
N LYS A 85 4.13 -17.66 15.12
CA LYS A 85 5.26 -17.09 14.37
C LYS A 85 5.17 -17.40 12.88
N ALA A 86 4.93 -18.65 12.48
CA ALA A 86 4.80 -18.99 11.06
C ALA A 86 3.59 -18.31 10.40
N LEU A 87 2.50 -18.07 11.14
CA LEU A 87 1.35 -17.29 10.66
C LEU A 87 1.74 -15.82 10.42
N LEU A 88 2.43 -15.20 11.38
CA LEU A 88 2.96 -13.83 11.24
C LEU A 88 3.87 -13.72 10.01
N ASP A 89 4.92 -14.55 9.94
CA ASP A 89 5.94 -14.49 8.89
C ASP A 89 5.32 -14.70 7.50
N SER A 90 4.44 -15.70 7.36
CA SER A 90 3.78 -15.98 6.08
C SER A 90 2.89 -14.82 5.61
N THR A 91 2.24 -14.11 6.54
CA THR A 91 1.34 -13.02 6.17
C THR A 91 2.11 -11.74 5.84
N TYR A 92 3.17 -11.40 6.60
CA TYR A 92 4.06 -10.28 6.27
C TYR A 92 4.74 -10.48 4.90
N ILE A 93 5.32 -11.66 4.66
CA ILE A 93 5.98 -11.99 3.39
C ILE A 93 4.98 -11.89 2.23
N THR A 94 3.79 -12.45 2.37
CA THR A 94 2.80 -12.40 1.28
C THR A 94 2.24 -11.00 1.05
N ILE A 95 2.06 -10.17 2.08
CA ILE A 95 1.69 -8.77 1.89
C ILE A 95 2.79 -8.05 1.11
N LEU A 96 4.04 -8.14 1.56
CA LEU A 96 5.16 -7.46 0.92
C LEU A 96 5.33 -7.88 -0.54
N LEU A 97 5.25 -9.19 -0.82
CA LEU A 97 5.38 -9.72 -2.18
C LEU A 97 4.27 -9.22 -3.11
N PHE A 98 3.00 -9.26 -2.67
CA PHE A 98 1.89 -8.75 -3.50
C PHE A 98 1.94 -7.23 -3.68
N THR A 99 2.40 -6.49 -2.68
CA THR A 99 2.61 -5.04 -2.76
C THR A 99 3.66 -4.70 -3.81
N LEU A 100 4.82 -5.38 -3.77
CA LEU A 100 5.92 -5.13 -4.71
C LEU A 100 5.58 -5.55 -6.14
N ILE A 101 4.92 -6.70 -6.33
CA ILE A 101 4.47 -7.13 -7.66
C ILE A 101 3.47 -6.13 -8.24
N GLY A 102 2.48 -5.70 -7.43
CA GLY A 102 1.50 -4.71 -7.87
C GLY A 102 2.16 -3.39 -8.24
N ALA A 103 3.08 -2.88 -7.42
CA ALA A 103 3.84 -1.67 -7.71
C ALA A 103 4.70 -1.80 -8.98
N GLY A 104 5.35 -2.94 -9.17
CA GLY A 104 6.14 -3.25 -10.37
C GLY A 104 5.28 -3.21 -11.64
N ILE A 105 4.11 -3.86 -11.62
CA ILE A 105 3.16 -3.82 -12.74
C ILE A 105 2.69 -2.39 -13.00
N LEU A 106 2.35 -1.64 -11.95
CA LEU A 106 1.91 -0.24 -12.08
C LEU A 106 3.02 0.66 -12.62
N SER A 107 4.30 0.38 -12.33
CA SER A 107 5.42 1.14 -12.87
C SER A 107 5.63 0.94 -14.37
N LEU A 108 5.09 -0.14 -14.95
CA LEU A 108 5.06 -0.32 -16.39
C LEU A 108 4.11 0.68 -17.05
N TYR A 109 3.13 1.19 -16.32
CA TYR A 109 2.15 2.13 -16.85
C TYR A 109 2.68 3.56 -16.85
N ASN A 110 2.66 4.21 -18.02
CA ASN A 110 3.17 5.56 -18.20
C ASN A 110 2.10 6.59 -17.79
N ILE A 111 1.71 6.55 -16.52
CA ILE A 111 0.70 7.45 -15.96
C ILE A 111 1.39 8.78 -15.66
N PRO A 112 0.90 9.90 -16.22
CA PRO A 112 1.49 11.21 -15.95
C PRO A 112 1.42 11.50 -14.45
N SER A 113 2.56 11.85 -13.85
CA SER A 113 2.60 12.37 -12.50
C SER A 113 1.78 13.66 -12.46
N SER A 114 0.83 13.74 -11.55
CA SER A 114 0.05 14.96 -11.33
C SER A 114 0.95 16.02 -10.71
N THR A 115 1.58 16.87 -11.51
CA THR A 115 2.38 18.00 -11.03
C THR A 115 1.48 19.20 -10.78
N VAL A 116 1.31 19.58 -9.51
CA VAL A 116 0.61 20.81 -9.14
C VAL A 116 1.66 21.91 -8.94
N SER A 117 2.10 22.58 -10.00
CA SER A 117 3.05 23.70 -9.89
C SER A 117 2.36 25.03 -10.17
N LYS A 118 1.98 25.76 -9.13
CA LYS A 118 1.62 27.19 -9.24
C LYS A 118 2.72 28.13 -8.69
N THR A 119 3.71 27.60 -7.96
CA THR A 119 4.70 28.40 -7.22
C THR A 119 6.14 27.87 -7.30
N GLY A 120 6.47 27.08 -8.34
CA GLY A 120 7.83 26.55 -8.53
C GLY A 120 8.18 25.28 -7.75
N ILE A 121 7.30 24.81 -6.85
CA ILE A 121 7.40 23.48 -6.22
C ILE A 121 6.61 22.48 -7.07
N SER A 122 7.28 21.42 -7.54
CA SER A 122 6.64 20.35 -8.29
C SER A 122 6.22 19.23 -7.33
N TYR A 123 4.92 19.15 -7.02
CA TYR A 123 4.41 18.02 -6.24
C TYR A 123 4.21 16.84 -7.19
N SER A 124 5.12 15.86 -7.18
CA SER A 124 4.97 14.63 -7.99
C SER A 124 4.75 13.42 -7.09
N ILE A 125 3.49 13.03 -6.91
CA ILE A 125 3.15 11.75 -6.29
C ILE A 125 3.25 10.69 -7.37
N THR A 126 4.18 9.75 -7.21
CA THR A 126 4.31 8.62 -8.12
C THR A 126 3.37 7.51 -7.66
N LEU A 127 2.49 7.10 -8.57
CA LEU A 127 1.47 6.09 -8.30
C LEU A 127 2.02 4.79 -7.68
N PRO A 128 3.14 4.22 -8.16
CA PRO A 128 3.72 3.02 -7.54
C PRO A 128 4.13 3.23 -6.09
N PHE A 129 4.70 4.39 -5.73
CA PHE A 129 5.12 4.64 -4.34
C PHE A 129 3.93 4.86 -3.42
N SER A 130 2.89 5.56 -3.89
CA SER A 130 1.63 5.65 -3.13
C SER A 130 0.99 4.29 -2.92
N TYR A 131 1.01 3.42 -3.95
CA TYR A 131 0.48 2.06 -3.86
C TYR A 131 1.21 1.22 -2.80
N ILE A 132 2.54 1.29 -2.78
CA ILE A 132 3.37 0.63 -1.78
C ILE A 132 3.00 1.14 -0.39
N ALA A 133 3.03 2.46 -0.21
CA ALA A 133 2.86 3.07 1.09
C ALA A 133 1.47 2.78 1.68
N ILE A 134 0.41 2.87 0.88
CA ILE A 134 -0.94 2.51 1.33
C ILE A 134 -0.97 1.04 1.77
N ASN A 135 -0.48 0.09 0.98
CA ASN A 135 -0.52 -1.32 1.38
C ASN A 135 0.32 -1.62 2.64
N LEU A 136 1.47 -0.96 2.81
CA LEU A 136 2.31 -1.14 4.01
C LEU A 136 1.64 -0.54 5.24
N PHE A 137 1.01 0.63 5.14
CA PHE A 137 0.29 1.25 6.26
C PHE A 137 -0.96 0.49 6.69
N ALA A 138 -1.59 -0.27 5.78
CA ALA A 138 -2.77 -1.06 6.12
C ALA A 138 -2.49 -2.01 7.28
N VAL A 139 -1.28 -2.59 7.34
CA VAL A 139 -0.85 -3.55 8.36
C VAL A 139 -0.85 -2.97 9.79
N PRO A 140 -0.04 -1.94 10.12
CA PRO A 140 -0.01 -1.37 11.46
C PRO A 140 -1.31 -0.69 11.87
N ILE A 141 -2.07 -0.12 10.93
CA ILE A 141 -3.27 0.64 11.24
C ILE A 141 -4.46 -0.29 11.47
N ALA A 142 -4.69 -1.24 10.55
CA ALA A 142 -5.91 -2.03 10.55
C ALA A 142 -5.78 -3.39 11.22
N PHE A 143 -4.58 -3.94 11.41
CA PHE A 143 -4.39 -5.31 11.88
C PHE A 143 -3.65 -5.35 13.21
N LYS A 144 -4.34 -5.82 14.26
CA LYS A 144 -3.85 -5.78 15.66
C LYS A 144 -3.12 -7.05 16.11
N ARG A 145 -3.53 -8.23 15.62
CA ARG A 145 -2.98 -9.54 16.02
C ARG A 145 -2.71 -10.45 14.82
N ASN A 146 -1.45 -10.89 14.69
CA ASN A 146 -0.97 -11.89 13.71
C ASN A 146 -1.45 -11.67 12.27
N LEU A 147 -1.83 -10.43 11.92
CA LEU A 147 -2.47 -10.04 10.66
C LEU A 147 -3.79 -10.76 10.30
N GLU A 148 -4.27 -11.70 11.11
CA GLU A 148 -5.52 -12.44 10.89
C GLU A 148 -6.72 -11.81 11.62
N GLN A 149 -6.46 -10.87 12.55
CA GLN A 149 -7.50 -10.06 13.20
C GLN A 149 -7.42 -8.61 12.79
N LYS A 150 -8.41 -8.17 11.99
CA LYS A 150 -8.66 -6.76 11.70
C LYS A 150 -9.28 -6.08 12.93
N SER A 151 -8.84 -4.87 13.24
CA SER A 151 -9.53 -3.97 14.17
C SER A 151 -10.97 -3.76 13.71
N GLU A 152 -11.93 -3.98 14.61
CA GLU A 152 -13.35 -3.92 14.27
C GLU A 152 -13.77 -2.55 13.73
N ASN A 153 -13.14 -1.48 14.25
CA ASN A 153 -13.51 -0.10 13.99
C ASN A 153 -13.00 0.46 12.65
N ILE A 154 -12.20 -0.31 11.90
CA ILE A 154 -11.53 0.21 10.70
C ILE A 154 -12.18 -0.41 9.47
N SER A 155 -13.09 0.33 8.83
CA SER A 155 -13.66 -0.03 7.52
C SER A 155 -12.62 0.15 6.41
N TYR A 156 -12.67 -0.71 5.40
CA TYR A 156 -11.77 -0.65 4.25
C TYR A 156 -11.92 0.66 3.46
N LEU A 157 -13.16 1.10 3.20
CA LEU A 157 -13.41 2.35 2.47
C LEU A 157 -12.96 3.58 3.27
N VAL A 158 -13.22 3.59 4.58
CA VAL A 158 -12.79 4.66 5.47
C VAL A 158 -11.27 4.73 5.54
N TYR A 159 -10.61 3.57 5.64
CA TYR A 159 -9.16 3.47 5.59
C TYR A 159 -8.57 4.06 4.30
N LEU A 160 -9.13 3.68 3.14
CA LEU A 160 -8.67 4.22 1.85
C LEU A 160 -8.88 5.73 1.77
N LEU A 161 -10.06 6.23 2.12
CA LEU A 161 -10.35 7.67 2.09
C LEU A 161 -9.38 8.47 2.97
N ILE A 162 -9.07 7.97 4.17
CA ILE A 162 -8.07 8.60 5.04
C ILE A 162 -6.69 8.57 4.37
N MET A 163 -6.26 7.45 3.82
CA MET A 163 -4.96 7.34 3.16
C MET A 163 -4.82 8.28 1.95
N ILE A 164 -5.89 8.48 1.19
CA ILE A 164 -5.88 9.30 -0.03
C ILE A 164 -6.05 10.79 0.28
N LEU A 165 -6.87 11.16 1.26
CA LEU A 165 -7.19 12.56 1.57
C LEU A 165 -6.33 13.11 2.72
N PHE A 166 -6.24 12.37 3.83
CA PHE A 166 -5.65 12.86 5.06
C PHE A 166 -4.13 12.94 4.97
N ILE A 167 -3.49 12.01 4.26
CA ILE A 167 -2.03 11.95 4.21
C ILE A 167 -1.43 13.06 3.34
N PRO A 168 -1.90 13.31 2.10
CA PRO A 168 -1.43 14.47 1.35
C PRO A 168 -1.67 15.77 2.12
N PHE A 169 -2.81 15.90 2.79
CA PHE A 169 -3.12 17.05 3.63
C PHE A 169 -2.14 17.22 4.81
N LEU A 170 -1.81 16.13 5.51
CA LEU A 170 -0.88 16.16 6.65
C LEU A 170 0.55 16.48 6.18
N MET A 171 0.96 15.98 5.01
CA MET A 171 2.24 16.35 4.40
C MET A 171 2.28 17.83 3.99
N ILE A 172 1.17 18.38 3.47
CA ILE A 172 1.01 19.83 3.21
C ILE A 172 1.17 20.64 4.49
N LEU A 173 0.48 20.28 5.56
CA LEU A 173 0.59 20.96 6.84
C LEU A 173 2.01 20.93 7.41
N ILE A 174 2.68 19.78 7.37
CA ILE A 174 4.06 19.65 7.87
C ILE A 174 4.99 20.58 7.07
N ALA A 175 4.93 20.57 5.74
CA ALA A 175 5.85 21.40 4.96
C ALA A 175 5.58 22.90 5.15
N VAL A 176 4.31 23.31 5.18
CA VAL A 176 3.95 24.71 5.47
C VAL A 176 4.42 25.11 6.86
N GLY A 177 4.25 24.23 7.85
CA GLY A 177 4.75 24.43 9.21
C GLY A 177 6.27 24.63 9.24
N ILE A 178 7.03 23.76 8.59
CA ILE A 178 8.49 23.90 8.57
C ILE A 178 8.92 25.14 7.77
N GLN A 179 8.26 25.44 6.65
CA GLN A 179 8.52 26.65 5.87
C GLN A 179 8.25 27.93 6.66
N SER A 180 7.24 27.93 7.54
CA SER A 180 6.97 29.06 8.43
C SER A 180 8.03 29.25 9.52
N LEU A 181 8.71 28.18 9.94
CA LEU A 181 9.75 28.21 10.97
C LEU A 181 11.14 28.58 10.42
N ILE A 182 11.49 28.10 9.23
CA ILE A 182 12.85 28.21 8.66
C ILE A 182 12.98 29.38 7.66
N GLY A 183 11.86 29.96 7.21
CA GLY A 183 11.83 31.00 6.19
C GLY A 183 11.98 30.45 4.76
N HIS A 184 11.80 31.32 3.76
CA HIS A 184 11.79 30.95 2.35
C HIS A 184 13.22 30.80 1.79
N GLN A 185 13.90 29.72 2.17
CA GLN A 185 15.23 29.37 1.66
C GLN A 185 15.10 28.40 0.47
N PRO A 186 15.73 28.68 -0.70
CA PRO A 186 15.63 27.83 -1.89
C PRO A 186 16.21 26.42 -1.69
N ILE A 187 17.27 26.29 -0.89
CA ILE A 187 17.87 25.00 -0.52
C ILE A 187 16.85 24.15 0.25
N PHE A 188 16.06 24.77 1.11
CA PHE A 188 15.07 24.09 1.94
C PHE A 188 13.88 23.56 1.11
N LEU A 189 13.51 24.28 0.04
CA LEU A 189 12.45 23.87 -0.91
C LEU A 189 12.79 22.54 -1.62
N ASN A 190 14.07 22.31 -1.96
CA ASN A 190 14.50 21.05 -2.56
C ASN A 190 14.36 19.85 -1.61
N TYR A 191 14.68 20.03 -0.32
CA TYR A 191 14.49 18.99 0.69
C TYR A 191 13.01 18.69 0.93
N LEU A 192 12.16 19.70 0.91
CA LEU A 192 10.71 19.52 0.99
C LEU A 192 10.17 18.71 -0.19
N GLU A 193 10.60 19.01 -1.42
CA GLU A 193 10.19 18.26 -2.61
C GLU A 193 10.56 16.77 -2.52
N LEU A 194 11.77 16.46 -2.03
CA LEU A 194 12.21 15.09 -1.77
C LEU A 194 11.35 14.40 -0.72
N LEU A 195 11.02 15.10 0.37
CA LEU A 195 10.16 14.62 1.44
C LEU A 195 8.73 14.33 0.93
N TYR A 196 8.19 15.14 0.03
CA TYR A 196 6.90 14.84 -0.61
C TYR A 196 6.95 13.62 -1.50
N LYS A 197 8.02 13.48 -2.29
CA LYS A 197 8.15 12.41 -3.27
C LYS A 197 8.37 11.04 -2.64
N TYR A 198 9.20 10.98 -1.59
CA TYR A 198 9.63 9.71 -0.98
C TYR A 198 9.30 9.58 0.50
N GLY A 199 9.03 10.68 1.21
CA GLY A 199 8.81 10.64 2.66
C GLY A 199 7.64 9.74 3.04
N PHE A 200 6.55 9.75 2.27
CA PHE A 200 5.41 8.85 2.54
C PHE A 200 5.81 7.36 2.43
N LEU A 201 6.62 7.01 1.45
CA LEU A 201 7.15 5.66 1.28
C LEU A 201 8.08 5.28 2.44
N ILE A 202 9.02 6.15 2.81
CA ILE A 202 9.95 5.90 3.91
C ILE A 202 9.21 5.66 5.23
N ILE A 203 8.26 6.52 5.58
CA ILE A 203 7.48 6.39 6.82
C ILE A 203 6.69 5.08 6.81
N SER A 204 6.07 4.72 5.68
CA SER A 204 5.30 3.46 5.57
C SER A 204 6.15 2.22 5.84
N ILE A 205 7.40 2.21 5.35
CA ILE A 205 8.35 1.11 5.54
C ILE A 205 8.74 1.01 7.02
N ILE A 206 9.07 2.14 7.65
CA ILE A 206 9.45 2.17 9.07
C ILE A 206 8.32 1.63 9.94
N PHE A 207 7.07 2.07 9.70
CA PHE A 207 5.91 1.61 10.46
C PHE A 207 5.63 0.12 10.25
N PHE A 208 5.75 -0.37 9.01
CA PHE A 208 5.56 -1.79 8.70
C PHE A 208 6.58 -2.68 9.41
N ILE A 209 7.87 -2.33 9.34
CA ILE A 209 8.96 -3.07 9.98
C ILE A 209 8.83 -3.01 11.51
N SER A 210 8.56 -1.83 12.07
CA SER A 210 8.38 -1.65 13.51
C SER A 210 7.23 -2.51 14.04
N ASN A 211 6.11 -2.55 13.33
CA ASN A 211 4.96 -3.36 13.71
C ASN A 211 5.24 -4.86 13.67
N TYR A 212 6.06 -5.33 12.72
CA TYR A 212 6.52 -6.72 12.69
C TYR A 212 7.26 -7.08 13.97
N PHE A 213 8.25 -6.28 14.37
CA PHE A 213 9.03 -6.54 15.59
C PHE A 213 8.18 -6.45 16.87
N ILE A 214 7.25 -5.51 16.95
CA ILE A 214 6.31 -5.40 18.07
C ILE A 214 5.46 -6.67 18.19
N GLN A 215 4.92 -7.17 17.07
CA GLN A 215 4.11 -8.40 17.07
C GLN A 215 4.96 -9.63 17.38
N TYR A 216 6.16 -9.72 16.83
CA TYR A 216 7.10 -10.80 17.11
C TYR A 216 7.41 -10.92 18.60
N LYS A 217 7.73 -9.79 19.26
CA LYS A 217 8.00 -9.74 20.70
C LYS A 217 6.79 -10.20 21.52
N LYS A 218 5.58 -9.78 21.15
CA LYS A 218 4.33 -10.22 21.81
C LYS A 218 4.12 -11.73 21.71
N ILE A 219 4.34 -12.32 20.54
CA ILE A 219 4.23 -13.78 20.35
C ILE A 219 5.27 -14.52 21.19
N SER A 220 6.52 -14.05 21.20
CA SER A 220 7.59 -14.68 21.96
C SER A 220 7.33 -14.64 23.47
N ASN A 221 6.81 -13.54 24.00
CA ASN A 221 6.48 -13.43 25.43
C ASN A 221 5.34 -14.39 25.82
N GLN A 222 4.28 -14.47 25.00
CA GLN A 222 3.18 -15.40 25.25
C GLN A 222 3.61 -16.88 25.23
N GLN A 223 4.62 -17.23 24.43
CA GLN A 223 5.17 -18.58 24.43
C GLN A 223 5.99 -18.90 25.69
N LYS A 224 6.64 -17.88 26.29
CA LYS A 224 7.37 -18.04 27.55
C LYS A 224 6.46 -18.17 28.76
N GLU A 225 5.30 -17.52 28.75
CA GLU A 225 4.30 -17.60 29.84
C GLU A 225 3.50 -18.92 29.82
N ALA A 226 3.52 -19.66 28.71
CA ALA A 226 2.77 -20.91 28.54
C ALA A 226 3.60 -22.19 28.81
N ASN A 227 4.91 -22.03 29.02
CA ASN A 227 5.87 -23.11 29.33
C ASN A 227 6.33 -22.97 30.78
#